data_AF-A0A512HN90-F1
#
_entry.id   AF-A0A512HN90-F1
#
_cell.length_a   1.000
_cell.length_b   1.000
_cell.length_c   1.000
_cell.angle_alpha   90.00
_cell.angle_beta   90.00
_cell.angle_gamma   90.00
#
_symmetry.space_group_name_H-M   'P 1'
#
loop_
_entity.id
_entity.type
_entity.pdbx_description
1 polymer ?
#
loop_
_entity_poly.entity_id
_entity_poly.type
_entity_poly.pdbx_seq_one_letter_code
_entity_poly.pdbx_strand_id
1 'polypeptide(L)'
;MKVAVFNVKFSENLGDGILAQCLEKALCSQSRVEVETIDLAGRTDFGATSAHRRIAVRVLHVLPFFARRLAVTHALRSRLRVLGDEWDDRIADANAVVIGGGNLFQDDDLNFPLKIGTLLDCVRRSGKPLAIHAVGVGGTWSRRAHELFHRVENTNLVYLSVRDAASRDNWRRHFPGGQIPAVVPDPGLFARDLVTTGAVASTNDGERVTGICVTDPLILVRHSGRRTRGICFGTVGEYVDLVRLLVSRG
;
A
#
# COMPACT_ATOMS: atom_id res chain seq x y z
N MET A 1 12.99 -14.67 16.91
CA MET A 1 13.44 -13.39 16.32
C MET A 1 12.21 -12.57 16.05
N LYS A 2 12.14 -11.35 16.57
CA LYS A 2 11.00 -10.45 16.38
C LYS A 2 11.25 -9.54 15.17
N VAL A 3 10.29 -9.44 14.28
CA VAL A 3 10.36 -8.61 13.06
C VAL A 3 9.18 -7.66 13.02
N ALA A 4 9.47 -6.37 12.93
CA ALA A 4 8.46 -5.33 12.71
C ALA A 4 8.20 -5.17 11.22
N VAL A 5 6.97 -5.42 10.78
CA VAL A 5 6.56 -5.37 9.36
C VAL A 5 5.68 -4.15 9.15
N PHE A 6 6.18 -3.16 8.42
CA PHE A 6 5.46 -1.95 8.07
C PHE A 6 4.78 -2.08 6.71
N ASN A 7 3.46 -1.92 6.70
CA ASN A 7 2.64 -2.03 5.50
C ASN A 7 1.38 -1.15 5.61
N VAL A 8 0.34 -1.46 4.83
CA VAL A 8 -0.96 -0.78 4.89
C VAL A 8 -2.09 -1.79 5.11
N LYS A 9 -1.94 -2.70 6.08
CA LYS A 9 -2.88 -3.80 6.39
C LYS A 9 -4.33 -3.34 6.47
N PHE A 10 -4.59 -2.20 7.11
CA PHE A 10 -5.94 -1.70 7.32
C PHE A 10 -6.33 -0.64 6.26
N SER A 11 -5.80 -0.78 5.04
CA SER A 11 -6.22 -0.02 3.86
C SER A 11 -7.70 -0.19 3.56
N GLU A 12 -8.33 0.90 3.09
CA GLU A 12 -9.65 0.82 2.47
C GLU A 12 -9.57 0.11 1.11
N ASN A 13 -8.37 0.11 0.49
CA ASN A 13 -8.08 -0.76 -0.63
C ASN A 13 -7.88 -2.19 -0.10
N LEU A 14 -8.89 -3.03 -0.31
CA LEU A 14 -8.87 -4.44 0.10
C LEU A 14 -7.62 -5.16 -0.40
N GLY A 15 -7.13 -4.83 -1.61
CA GLY A 15 -5.94 -5.42 -2.18
C GLY A 15 -4.71 -5.25 -1.28
N ASP A 16 -4.45 -4.03 -0.80
CA ASP A 16 -3.34 -3.74 0.11
C ASP A 16 -3.42 -4.55 1.42
N GLY A 17 -4.65 -4.70 1.96
CA GLY A 17 -4.90 -5.48 3.16
C GLY A 17 -4.67 -6.98 2.96
N ILE A 18 -5.02 -7.51 1.79
CA ILE A 18 -4.73 -8.90 1.40
C ILE A 18 -3.21 -9.10 1.27
N LEU A 19 -2.49 -8.18 0.62
CA LEU A 19 -1.04 -8.26 0.47
C LEU A 19 -0.32 -8.29 1.82
N ALA A 20 -0.75 -7.43 2.74
CA ALA A 20 -0.22 -7.39 4.10
C ALA A 20 -0.45 -8.71 4.85
N GLN A 21 -1.66 -9.29 4.76
CA GLN A 21 -2.00 -10.55 5.40
C GLN A 21 -1.25 -11.74 4.78
N CYS A 22 -1.07 -11.76 3.46
CA CYS A 22 -0.25 -12.77 2.78
C CYS A 22 1.19 -12.73 3.29
N LEU A 23 1.79 -11.54 3.36
CA LEU A 23 3.16 -11.36 3.82
C LEU A 23 3.31 -11.78 5.29
N GLU A 24 2.39 -11.33 6.15
CA GLU A 24 2.36 -11.69 7.57
C GLU A 24 2.24 -13.21 7.75
N LYS A 25 1.31 -13.87 7.05
CA LYS A 25 1.12 -15.32 7.12
C LYS A 25 2.36 -16.08 6.62
N ALA A 26 2.96 -15.64 5.52
CA ALA A 26 4.18 -16.24 4.98
C ALA A 26 5.36 -16.14 5.96
N LEU A 27 5.53 -14.99 6.63
CA LEU A 27 6.56 -14.80 7.65
C LEU A 27 6.29 -15.61 8.92
N CYS A 28 5.05 -15.62 9.42
CA CYS A 28 4.64 -16.40 10.60
C CYS A 28 4.76 -17.92 10.38
N SER A 29 4.68 -18.40 9.13
CA SER A 29 4.89 -19.82 8.82
C SER A 29 6.33 -20.29 9.10
N GLN A 30 7.27 -19.37 9.29
CA GLN A 30 8.65 -19.67 9.65
C GLN A 30 8.76 -19.89 11.17
N SER A 31 9.18 -21.08 11.59
CA SER A 31 9.15 -21.57 12.98
C SER A 31 9.96 -20.77 14.02
N ARG A 32 10.62 -19.67 13.64
CA ARG A 32 11.49 -18.86 14.51
C ARG A 32 11.26 -17.34 14.40
N VAL A 33 10.23 -16.93 13.66
CA VAL A 33 9.93 -15.51 13.40
C VAL A 33 8.64 -15.13 14.11
N GLU A 34 8.73 -14.19 15.03
CA GLU A 34 7.59 -13.48 15.59
C GLU A 34 7.38 -12.22 14.76
N VAL A 35 6.18 -12.04 14.23
CA VAL A 35 5.85 -10.93 13.32
C VAL A 35 4.96 -9.95 14.03
N GLU A 36 5.40 -8.69 14.11
CA GLU A 36 4.56 -7.57 14.52
C GLU A 36 4.23 -6.72 13.30
N THR A 37 2.97 -6.76 12.86
CA THR A 37 2.50 -5.97 11.71
C THR A 37 2.04 -4.59 12.14
N ILE A 38 2.61 -3.55 11.54
CA ILE A 38 2.36 -2.14 11.87
C ILE A 38 1.84 -1.42 10.62
N ASP A 39 0.68 -0.77 10.74
CA ASP A 39 0.10 0.01 9.65
C ASP A 39 0.74 1.41 9.57
N LEU A 40 1.27 1.76 8.40
CA LEU A 40 1.93 3.04 8.12
C LEU A 40 1.03 4.27 8.30
N ALA A 41 -0.29 4.09 8.32
CA ALA A 41 -1.22 5.17 8.63
C ALA A 41 -1.67 5.17 10.10
N GLY A 42 -1.15 4.27 10.95
CA GLY A 42 -1.53 4.17 12.36
C GLY A 42 -2.99 3.73 12.53
N ARG A 43 -3.41 2.74 11.77
CA ARG A 43 -4.73 2.10 11.88
C ARG A 43 -4.58 0.76 12.58
N THR A 44 -5.59 0.36 13.33
CA THR A 44 -5.59 -0.87 14.12
C THR A 44 -6.69 -1.85 13.72
N ASP A 45 -7.66 -1.42 12.92
CA ASP A 45 -8.80 -2.26 12.51
C ASP A 45 -9.34 -1.89 11.12
N PHE A 46 -10.01 -2.85 10.47
CA PHE A 46 -10.72 -2.67 9.21
C PHE A 46 -12.00 -1.87 9.41
N GLY A 47 -12.37 -1.05 8.42
CA GLY A 47 -13.65 -0.34 8.44
C GLY A 47 -13.74 0.82 9.43
N ALA A 48 -12.63 1.24 10.07
CA ALA A 48 -12.54 2.47 10.86
C ALA A 48 -12.61 3.75 10.00
N THR A 49 -13.61 3.84 9.11
CA THR A 49 -13.85 4.97 8.21
C THR A 49 -14.86 5.90 8.86
N SER A 50 -14.39 6.99 9.45
CA SER A 50 -15.28 8.05 9.94
C SER A 50 -16.02 8.72 8.76
N ALA A 51 -17.30 9.03 8.93
CA ALA A 51 -18.10 9.75 7.94
C ALA A 51 -17.44 11.07 7.49
N HIS A 52 -16.70 11.71 8.41
CA HIS A 52 -15.91 12.91 8.16
C HIS A 52 -14.80 12.73 7.10
N ARG A 53 -14.25 11.52 6.95
CA ARG A 53 -13.21 11.23 5.95
C ARG A 53 -13.75 11.27 4.53
N ARG A 54 -14.97 10.76 4.28
CA ARG A 54 -15.61 10.83 2.96
C ARG A 54 -15.80 12.26 2.48
N ILE A 55 -16.17 13.15 3.41
CA ILE A 55 -16.31 14.59 3.14
C ILE A 55 -14.93 15.21 2.85
N ALA A 56 -13.93 14.90 3.68
CA ALA A 56 -12.56 15.40 3.48
C ALA A 56 -11.97 14.97 2.13
N VAL A 57 -12.18 13.71 1.71
CA VAL A 57 -11.73 13.20 0.40
C VAL A 57 -12.41 13.97 -0.73
N ARG A 58 -13.73 14.20 -0.67
CA ARG A 58 -14.45 15.01 -1.67
C ARG A 58 -13.92 16.44 -1.77
N VAL A 59 -13.64 17.08 -0.64
CA VAL A 59 -13.07 18.45 -0.62
C VAL A 59 -11.66 18.45 -1.22
N LEU A 60 -10.82 17.48 -0.86
CA LEU A 60 -9.47 17.34 -1.42
C LEU A 60 -9.50 17.14 -2.94
N HIS A 61 -10.52 16.46 -3.48
CA HIS A 61 -10.68 16.26 -4.93
C HIS A 61 -10.97 17.55 -5.71
N VAL A 62 -11.59 18.54 -5.09
CA VAL A 62 -11.87 19.85 -5.75
C VAL A 62 -10.64 20.76 -5.70
N LEU A 63 -9.69 20.50 -4.80
CA LEU A 63 -8.51 21.33 -4.65
C LEU A 63 -7.48 21.10 -5.78
N PRO A 64 -6.86 22.19 -6.27
CA PRO A 64 -5.68 22.11 -7.12
C PRO A 64 -4.57 21.29 -6.46
N PHE A 65 -3.74 20.64 -7.28
CA PHE A 65 -2.66 19.74 -6.83
C PHE A 65 -1.77 20.35 -5.72
N PHE A 66 -1.39 21.62 -5.85
CA PHE A 66 -0.54 22.29 -4.85
C PHE A 66 -1.25 22.45 -3.49
N ALA A 67 -2.53 22.83 -3.49
CA ALA A 67 -3.31 23.04 -2.27
C ALA A 67 -3.63 21.72 -1.58
N ARG A 68 -3.98 20.69 -2.36
CA ARG A 68 -4.20 19.33 -1.85
C ARG A 68 -2.97 18.77 -1.17
N ARG A 69 -1.80 18.92 -1.80
CA ARG A 69 -0.52 18.49 -1.25
C ARG A 69 -0.18 19.20 0.06
N LEU A 70 -0.41 20.50 0.15
CA LEU A 70 -0.24 21.26 1.39
C LEU A 70 -1.18 20.75 2.49
N ALA A 71 -2.45 20.53 2.17
CA ALA A 71 -3.44 19.99 3.10
C ALA A 71 -3.04 18.60 3.62
N VAL A 72 -2.65 17.68 2.74
CA VAL A 72 -2.16 16.34 3.12
C VAL A 72 -0.93 16.43 4.01
N THR A 73 0.04 17.27 3.64
CA THR A 73 1.27 17.44 4.42
C THR A 73 0.96 17.96 5.82
N HIS A 74 0.09 18.96 5.94
CA HIS A 74 -0.27 19.55 7.22
C HIS A 74 -1.05 18.55 8.09
N ALA A 75 -2.05 17.87 7.51
CA ALA A 75 -2.88 16.90 8.21
C ALA A 75 -2.07 15.69 8.72
N LEU A 76 -1.06 15.25 7.95
CA LEU A 76 -0.21 14.12 8.36
C LEU A 76 0.87 14.52 9.36
N ARG A 77 1.28 15.79 9.45
CA ARG A 77 2.46 16.18 10.23
C ARG A 77 2.35 15.87 11.72
N SER A 78 1.24 16.25 12.35
CA SER A 78 1.02 15.99 13.78
C SER A 78 0.90 14.50 14.05
N ARG A 79 0.13 13.80 13.20
CA ARG A 79 -0.06 12.35 13.31
C ARG A 79 1.25 11.59 13.14
N LEU A 80 2.08 11.94 12.16
CA LEU A 80 3.36 11.29 11.92
C LEU A 80 4.39 11.56 13.02
N ARG A 81 4.25 12.65 13.79
CA ARG A 81 5.08 12.85 14.98
C ARG A 81 4.75 11.79 16.03
N VAL A 82 3.47 11.68 16.40
CA VAL A 82 3.00 10.69 17.38
C VAL A 82 3.30 9.26 16.91
N LEU A 83 3.01 8.95 15.65
CA LEU A 83 3.32 7.63 15.08
C LEU A 83 4.82 7.38 15.01
N GLY A 84 5.64 8.40 14.75
CA GLY A 84 7.10 8.26 14.73
C GLY A 84 7.65 7.86 16.09
N ASP A 85 7.13 8.45 17.16
CA ASP A 85 7.50 8.09 18.54
C ASP A 85 7.08 6.64 18.85
N GLU A 86 5.84 6.25 18.50
CA GLU A 86 5.37 4.86 18.66
C GLU A 86 6.24 3.87 17.83
N TRP A 87 6.58 4.23 16.60
CA TRP A 87 7.39 3.39 15.73
C TRP A 87 8.81 3.22 16.27
N ASP A 88 9.39 4.24 16.90
CA ASP A 88 10.70 4.11 17.55
C ASP A 88 10.66 3.03 18.64
N ASP A 89 9.63 3.03 19.49
CA ASP A 89 9.45 2.02 20.54
C ASP A 89 9.29 0.61 19.95
N ARG A 90 8.45 0.45 18.92
CA ARG A 90 8.25 -0.86 18.26
C ARG A 90 9.52 -1.36 17.56
N ILE A 91 10.27 -0.48 16.91
CA ILE A 91 11.51 -0.83 16.21
C ILE A 91 12.62 -1.17 17.22
N ALA A 92 12.68 -0.47 18.36
CA ALA A 92 13.65 -0.76 19.41
C ALA A 92 13.51 -2.20 19.94
N ASP A 93 12.27 -2.64 20.14
CA ASP A 93 11.91 -3.99 20.61
C ASP A 93 12.08 -5.09 19.53
N ALA A 94 12.08 -4.71 18.24
CA ALA A 94 12.31 -5.64 17.14
C ALA A 94 13.79 -5.96 16.89
N ASN A 95 14.07 -7.11 16.27
CA ASN A 95 15.41 -7.47 15.80
C ASN A 95 15.69 -6.98 14.37
N ALA A 96 14.66 -6.83 13.54
CA ALA A 96 14.76 -6.32 12.17
C ALA A 96 13.45 -5.65 11.75
N VAL A 97 13.54 -4.82 10.71
CA VAL A 97 12.41 -4.09 10.13
C VAL A 97 12.20 -4.54 8.69
N VAL A 98 10.94 -4.77 8.31
CA VAL A 98 10.54 -5.08 6.94
C VAL A 98 9.56 -4.03 6.45
N ILE A 99 9.77 -3.50 5.24
CA ILE A 99 8.79 -2.69 4.51
C ILE A 99 8.29 -3.52 3.34
N GLY A 100 6.99 -3.82 3.26
CA GLY A 100 6.47 -4.70 2.22
C GLY A 100 4.95 -4.75 2.14
N GLY A 101 4.43 -5.52 1.18
CA GLY A 101 2.99 -5.77 1.05
C GLY A 101 2.24 -4.68 0.28
N GLY A 102 2.82 -4.13 -0.79
CA GLY A 102 2.08 -3.27 -1.73
C GLY A 102 2.91 -2.22 -2.48
N ASN A 103 2.19 -1.28 -3.10
CA ASN A 103 2.73 -0.14 -3.83
C ASN A 103 3.17 0.98 -2.87
N LEU A 104 4.20 0.74 -2.07
CA LEU A 104 4.59 1.66 -0.99
C LEU A 104 5.48 2.83 -1.45
N PHE A 105 6.23 2.67 -2.54
CA PHE A 105 7.13 3.70 -3.07
C PHE A 105 6.47 4.51 -4.20
N GLN A 106 5.31 5.07 -3.91
CA GLN A 106 4.50 5.88 -4.82
C GLN A 106 4.41 7.31 -4.32
N ASP A 107 4.40 8.31 -5.20
CA ASP A 107 4.16 9.71 -4.82
C ASP A 107 2.73 10.15 -5.19
N ASP A 108 1.79 9.82 -4.31
CA ASP A 108 0.40 10.27 -4.41
C ASP A 108 0.15 11.35 -3.35
N ASP A 109 0.37 12.61 -3.76
CA ASP A 109 0.29 13.82 -2.92
C ASP A 109 1.15 13.77 -1.65
N LEU A 110 2.37 13.19 -1.70
CA LEU A 110 3.27 12.98 -0.55
C LEU A 110 2.75 12.09 0.58
N ASN A 111 1.60 11.42 0.43
CA ASN A 111 1.04 10.58 1.49
C ASN A 111 1.99 9.44 1.91
N PHE A 112 2.43 8.61 0.96
CA PHE A 112 3.43 7.56 1.23
C PHE A 112 4.83 8.12 1.48
N PRO A 113 5.35 9.10 0.72
CA PRO A 113 6.66 9.68 0.99
C PRO A 113 6.84 10.19 2.41
N LEU A 114 5.84 10.86 2.98
CA LEU A 114 5.93 11.35 4.35
C LEU A 114 5.96 10.21 5.37
N LYS A 115 5.13 9.18 5.19
CA LYS A 115 5.10 8.00 6.08
C LYS A 115 6.40 7.21 6.02
N ILE A 116 6.84 6.84 4.81
CA ILE A 116 8.07 6.08 4.59
C ILE A 116 9.28 6.91 5.02
N GLY A 117 9.33 8.21 4.70
CA GLY A 117 10.41 9.09 5.11
C GLY A 117 10.55 9.21 6.62
N THR A 118 9.44 9.25 7.37
CA THR A 118 9.43 9.20 8.84
C THR A 118 9.90 7.83 9.34
N LEU A 119 9.38 6.73 8.78
CA LEU A 119 9.81 5.37 9.15
C LEU A 119 11.31 5.17 8.92
N LEU A 120 11.85 5.61 7.78
CA LEU A 120 13.28 5.50 7.48
C LEU A 120 14.13 6.29 8.46
N ASP A 121 13.64 7.43 8.96
CA ASP A 121 14.31 8.16 10.04
C ASP A 121 14.31 7.36 11.35
N CYS A 122 13.21 6.69 11.71
CA CYS A 122 13.13 5.79 12.88
C CYS A 122 14.10 4.61 12.75
N VAL A 123 14.07 3.92 11.60
CA VAL A 123 14.98 2.81 11.29
C VAL A 123 16.43 3.25 11.39
N ARG A 124 16.79 4.40 10.78
CA ARG A 124 18.13 4.97 10.86
C ARG A 124 18.57 5.24 12.30
N ARG A 125 17.71 5.83 13.14
CA ARG A 125 18.01 6.09 14.56
C ARG A 125 18.28 4.79 15.32
N SER A 126 17.50 3.76 15.05
CA SER A 126 17.62 2.46 15.73
C SER A 126 18.83 1.63 15.28
N GLY A 127 19.35 1.87 14.07
CA GLY A 127 20.40 1.07 13.44
C GLY A 127 20.00 -0.36 13.08
N LYS A 128 18.73 -0.73 13.22
CA LYS A 128 18.25 -2.09 12.97
C LYS A 128 18.36 -2.45 11.48
N PRO A 129 18.63 -3.73 11.13
CA PRO A 129 18.58 -4.20 9.76
C PRO A 129 17.23 -3.94 9.10
N LEU A 130 17.26 -3.39 7.89
CA LEU A 130 16.09 -3.09 7.08
C LEU A 130 16.02 -4.02 5.88
N ALA A 131 14.87 -4.65 5.67
CA ALA A 131 14.53 -5.32 4.43
C ALA A 131 13.36 -4.62 3.73
N ILE A 132 13.48 -4.44 2.42
CA ILE A 132 12.38 -3.99 1.57
C ILE A 132 11.95 -5.17 0.71
N HIS A 133 10.70 -5.61 0.86
CA HIS A 133 10.21 -6.85 0.26
C HIS A 133 9.01 -6.65 -0.66
N ALA A 134 9.17 -7.10 -1.92
CA ALA A 134 8.13 -7.13 -2.94
C ALA A 134 7.32 -5.83 -3.06
N VAL A 135 7.98 -4.68 -2.96
CA VAL A 135 7.30 -3.38 -3.06
C VAL A 135 7.10 -2.98 -4.52
N GLY A 136 6.03 -2.24 -4.78
CA GLY A 136 5.85 -1.55 -6.06
C GLY A 136 6.38 -0.12 -6.02
N VAL A 137 6.99 0.31 -7.12
CA VAL A 137 7.74 1.58 -7.23
C VAL A 137 7.18 2.43 -8.37
N GLY A 138 6.80 3.67 -8.06
CA GLY A 138 6.19 4.60 -9.02
C GLY A 138 7.21 5.17 -10.00
N GLY A 139 6.79 5.44 -11.24
CA GLY A 139 7.69 5.93 -12.29
C GLY A 139 8.18 7.37 -12.10
N THR A 140 7.40 8.19 -11.41
CA THR A 140 7.67 9.62 -11.21
C THR A 140 7.50 10.01 -9.75
N TRP A 141 8.48 10.70 -9.19
CA TRP A 141 8.42 11.28 -7.86
C TRP A 141 8.64 12.79 -7.93
N SER A 142 7.91 13.54 -7.10
CA SER A 142 8.24 14.94 -6.87
C SER A 142 9.59 15.05 -6.15
N ARG A 143 10.22 16.24 -6.23
CA ARG A 143 11.50 16.50 -5.55
C ARG A 143 11.49 16.12 -4.07
N ARG A 144 10.41 16.48 -3.36
CA ARG A 144 10.27 16.14 -1.94
C ARG A 144 10.09 14.65 -1.69
N ALA A 145 9.42 13.93 -2.58
CA ALA A 145 9.32 12.48 -2.47
C ALA A 145 10.68 11.82 -2.68
N HIS A 146 11.47 12.29 -3.64
CA HIS A 146 12.88 11.89 -3.78
C HIS A 146 13.64 12.10 -2.46
N GLU A 147 13.64 13.31 -1.90
CA GLU A 147 14.35 13.59 -0.64
C GLU A 147 13.95 12.65 0.51
N LEU A 148 12.67 12.30 0.61
CA LEU A 148 12.15 11.44 1.68
C LEU A 148 12.51 9.97 1.46
N PHE A 149 12.37 9.46 0.23
CA PHE A 149 12.70 8.07 -0.08
C PHE A 149 14.21 7.80 -0.13
N HIS A 150 15.04 8.78 -0.53
CA HIS A 150 16.50 8.65 -0.54
C HIS A 150 17.12 8.43 0.84
N ARG A 151 16.35 8.68 1.91
CA ARG A 151 16.78 8.35 3.28
C ARG A 151 17.10 6.86 3.45
N VAL A 152 16.59 5.98 2.58
CA VAL A 152 16.92 4.55 2.57
C VAL A 152 18.42 4.30 2.48
N GLU A 153 19.16 5.14 1.76
CA GLU A 153 20.62 5.04 1.60
C GLU A 153 21.37 5.26 2.91
N ASN A 154 20.71 5.85 3.91
CA ASN A 154 21.26 6.10 5.24
C ASN A 154 20.77 5.08 6.28
N THR A 155 20.23 3.94 5.83
CA THR A 155 19.79 2.84 6.70
C THR A 155 20.66 1.60 6.48
N ASN A 156 20.61 0.65 7.42
CA ASN A 156 21.23 -0.66 7.25
C ASN A 156 20.34 -1.55 6.35
N LEU A 157 20.26 -1.23 5.05
CA LEU A 157 19.48 -1.99 4.08
C LEU A 157 20.19 -3.32 3.78
N VAL A 158 19.66 -4.42 4.30
CA VAL A 158 20.23 -5.77 4.14
C VAL A 158 19.57 -6.58 3.03
N TYR A 159 18.36 -6.20 2.63
CA TYR A 159 17.65 -6.88 1.55
C TYR A 159 16.73 -5.92 0.81
N LEU A 160 16.65 -6.08 -0.51
CA LEU A 160 15.84 -5.24 -1.37
C LEU A 160 15.25 -6.08 -2.50
N SER A 161 13.93 -6.05 -2.62
CA SER A 161 13.20 -6.65 -3.73
C SER A 161 11.95 -5.85 -4.09
N VAL A 162 11.53 -6.02 -5.34
CA VAL A 162 10.36 -5.39 -5.94
C VAL A 162 9.49 -6.44 -6.61
N ARG A 163 8.21 -6.16 -6.74
CA ARG A 163 7.22 -7.15 -7.20
C ARG A 163 7.22 -7.44 -8.72
N ASP A 164 7.74 -6.51 -9.51
CA ASP A 164 7.67 -6.58 -10.97
C ASP A 164 8.84 -5.83 -11.65
N ALA A 165 9.04 -6.11 -12.95
CA ALA A 165 10.12 -5.52 -13.73
C ALA A 165 10.00 -4.00 -13.87
N ALA A 166 8.77 -3.48 -14.00
CA ALA A 166 8.53 -2.05 -14.10
C ALA A 166 8.98 -1.31 -12.82
N SER A 167 8.68 -1.89 -11.65
CA SER A 167 9.10 -1.39 -10.34
C SER A 167 10.62 -1.44 -10.18
N ARG A 168 11.28 -2.48 -10.68
CA ARG A 168 12.76 -2.55 -10.72
C ARG A 168 13.34 -1.42 -11.57
N ASP A 169 12.81 -1.23 -12.77
CA ASP A 169 13.33 -0.23 -13.70
C ASP A 169 13.08 1.19 -13.16
N ASN A 170 11.95 1.42 -12.50
CA ASN A 170 11.68 2.66 -11.77
C ASN A 170 12.64 2.86 -10.60
N TRP A 171 12.88 1.83 -9.77
CA TRP A 171 13.84 1.90 -8.68
C TRP A 171 15.24 2.29 -9.19
N ARG A 172 15.73 1.63 -10.25
CA ARG A 172 17.04 1.93 -10.85
C ARG A 172 17.14 3.36 -11.38
N ARG A 173 16.04 3.91 -11.89
CA ARG A 173 15.99 5.31 -12.33
C ARG A 173 16.11 6.28 -11.17
N HIS A 174 15.46 5.98 -10.04
CA HIS A 174 15.50 6.83 -8.85
C HIS A 174 16.78 6.67 -8.04
N PHE A 175 17.38 5.48 -8.05
CA PHE A 175 18.60 5.12 -7.32
C PHE A 175 19.69 4.56 -8.26
N PRO A 176 20.28 5.39 -9.13
CA PRO A 176 21.23 4.91 -10.16
C PRO A 176 22.50 4.28 -9.58
N GLY A 177 22.95 4.70 -8.39
CA GLY A 177 24.09 4.12 -7.68
C GLY A 177 23.72 3.20 -6.52
N GLY A 178 22.42 2.94 -6.31
CA GLY A 178 21.93 2.16 -5.17
C GLY A 178 21.94 0.65 -5.42
N GLN A 179 21.54 -0.10 -4.39
CA GLN A 179 21.34 -1.55 -4.51
C GLN A 179 20.31 -1.88 -5.59
N ILE A 180 20.62 -2.87 -6.42
CA ILE A 180 19.72 -3.36 -7.46
C ILE A 180 18.69 -4.30 -6.81
N PRO A 181 17.37 -4.03 -6.92
CA PRO A 181 16.36 -4.88 -6.31
C PRO A 181 16.24 -6.21 -7.07
N ALA A 182 16.11 -7.31 -6.32
CA ALA A 182 15.64 -8.56 -6.89
C ALA A 182 14.17 -8.41 -7.32
N VAL A 183 13.76 -9.07 -8.41
CA VAL A 183 12.33 -9.16 -8.76
C VAL A 183 11.79 -10.45 -8.16
N VAL A 184 10.81 -10.33 -7.27
CA VAL A 184 10.14 -11.46 -6.62
C VAL A 184 8.65 -11.39 -6.91
N PRO A 185 7.93 -12.53 -6.92
CA PRO A 185 6.50 -12.52 -7.11
C PRO A 185 5.77 -11.72 -6.03
N ASP A 186 4.63 -11.14 -6.40
CA ASP A 186 3.79 -10.36 -5.49
C ASP A 186 3.24 -11.26 -4.35
N PRO A 187 3.24 -10.81 -3.08
CA PRO A 187 2.74 -11.61 -1.95
C PRO A 187 1.28 -12.05 -2.12
N GLY A 188 0.49 -11.36 -2.94
CA GLY A 188 -0.89 -11.72 -3.27
C GLY A 188 -1.03 -13.13 -3.85
N LEU A 189 0.03 -13.74 -4.39
CA LEU A 189 0.01 -15.13 -4.83
C LEU A 189 -0.23 -16.13 -3.69
N PHE A 190 0.04 -15.75 -2.43
CA PHE A 190 -0.29 -16.55 -1.25
C PHE A 190 -1.74 -16.38 -0.78
N ALA A 191 -2.60 -15.64 -1.50
CA ALA A 191 -3.97 -15.39 -1.08
C ALA A 191 -4.79 -16.68 -0.90
N ARG A 192 -4.47 -17.75 -1.65
CA ARG A 192 -5.10 -19.06 -1.47
C ARG A 192 -4.98 -19.57 -0.04
N ASP A 193 -3.83 -19.35 0.58
CA ASP A 193 -3.57 -19.83 1.93
C ASP A 193 -4.39 -19.06 2.96
N LEU A 194 -4.82 -17.83 2.67
CA LEU A 194 -5.76 -17.07 3.51
C LEU A 194 -7.17 -17.66 3.48
N VAL A 195 -7.62 -18.14 2.32
CA VAL A 195 -8.99 -18.62 2.10
C VAL A 195 -9.24 -20.00 2.72
N THR A 196 -8.24 -20.88 2.78
CA THR A 196 -8.40 -22.23 3.38
C THR A 196 -8.81 -22.23 4.85
N THR A 197 -8.74 -21.08 5.53
CA THR A 197 -9.18 -20.90 6.92
C THR A 197 -10.65 -20.52 7.07
N GLY A 198 -11.34 -20.13 5.99
CA GLY A 198 -12.78 -19.91 5.97
C GLY A 198 -13.45 -20.97 5.13
N ALA A 199 -14.32 -21.79 5.72
CA ALA A 199 -15.20 -22.66 4.95
C ALA A 199 -15.94 -21.80 3.91
N VAL A 200 -15.57 -21.91 2.63
CA VAL A 200 -16.36 -21.36 1.55
C VAL A 200 -17.66 -22.14 1.63
N ALA A 201 -18.70 -21.53 2.23
CA ALA A 201 -20.02 -22.10 2.22
C ALA A 201 -20.33 -22.40 0.76
N SER A 202 -20.49 -23.67 0.43
CA SER A 202 -20.85 -24.11 -0.92
C SER A 202 -22.10 -23.35 -1.30
N THR A 203 -21.96 -22.38 -2.20
CA THR A 203 -23.10 -21.69 -2.77
C THR A 203 -23.95 -22.78 -3.43
N ASN A 204 -25.21 -22.90 -3.01
CA ASN A 204 -26.18 -23.83 -3.58
C ASN A 204 -26.02 -23.87 -5.11
N ASP A 205 -25.97 -25.08 -5.66
CA ASP A 205 -25.68 -25.43 -7.06
C ASP A 205 -26.66 -24.86 -8.11
N GLY A 206 -27.55 -23.92 -7.73
CA GLY A 206 -28.66 -23.43 -8.53
C GLY A 206 -28.51 -22.01 -9.12
N GLU A 207 -27.69 -21.13 -8.54
CA GLU A 207 -27.51 -19.77 -9.06
C GLU A 207 -26.03 -19.52 -9.39
N ARG A 208 -25.71 -19.54 -10.68
CA ARG A 208 -24.39 -19.11 -11.16
C ARG A 208 -24.26 -17.60 -10.92
N VAL A 209 -23.64 -17.23 -9.81
CA VAL A 209 -23.34 -15.82 -9.50
C VAL A 209 -22.02 -15.43 -10.14
N THR A 210 -22.07 -14.55 -11.13
CA THR A 210 -20.88 -13.93 -11.74
C THR A 210 -20.55 -12.64 -10.99
N GLY A 211 -19.40 -12.61 -10.31
CA GLY A 211 -18.88 -11.39 -9.70
C GLY A 211 -18.12 -10.53 -10.70
N ILE A 212 -18.46 -9.24 -10.80
CA ILE A 212 -17.71 -8.27 -11.61
C ILE A 212 -16.93 -7.36 -10.66
N CYS A 213 -15.59 -7.46 -10.67
CA CYS A 213 -14.72 -6.60 -9.87
C CYS A 213 -14.38 -5.34 -10.68
N VAL A 214 -15.02 -4.22 -10.35
CA VAL A 214 -14.74 -2.94 -11.03
C VAL A 214 -14.05 -1.97 -10.08
N THR A 215 -12.92 -1.43 -10.53
CA THR A 215 -12.23 -0.34 -9.83
C THR A 215 -13.02 0.96 -9.97
N ASP A 216 -13.19 1.67 -8.86
CA ASP A 216 -13.87 2.97 -8.85
C ASP A 216 -13.26 3.92 -9.93
N PRO A 217 -14.08 4.45 -10.86
CA PRO A 217 -13.63 5.38 -11.90
C PRO A 217 -12.85 6.58 -11.37
N LEU A 218 -13.19 7.10 -10.19
CA LEU A 218 -12.49 8.22 -9.55
C LEU A 218 -11.07 7.84 -9.15
N ILE A 219 -10.89 6.60 -8.67
CA ILE A 219 -9.57 6.04 -8.36
C ILE A 219 -8.75 5.86 -9.65
N LEU A 220 -9.38 5.41 -10.74
CA LEU A 220 -8.72 5.29 -12.04
C LEU A 220 -8.27 6.64 -12.62
N VAL A 221 -9.09 7.69 -12.54
CA VAL A 221 -8.70 9.05 -12.95
C VAL A 221 -7.47 9.51 -12.17
N ARG A 222 -7.49 9.30 -10.84
CA ARG A 222 -6.42 9.72 -9.94
C ARG A 222 -5.08 9.08 -10.30
N HIS A 223 -5.06 7.78 -10.54
CA HIS A 223 -3.81 7.05 -10.79
C HIS A 223 -3.37 7.02 -12.26
N SER A 224 -4.27 7.28 -13.22
CA SER A 224 -3.92 7.25 -14.66
C SER A 224 -3.44 8.59 -15.21
N GLY A 225 -3.64 9.70 -14.48
CA GLY A 225 -3.32 11.05 -14.96
C GLY A 225 -4.12 11.50 -16.20
N ARG A 226 -5.11 10.71 -16.64
CA ARG A 226 -5.93 10.97 -17.83
C ARG A 226 -7.16 11.81 -17.46
N ARG A 227 -7.53 12.77 -18.33
CA ARG A 227 -8.80 13.49 -18.24
C ARG A 227 -9.96 12.49 -18.38
N THR A 228 -11.04 12.73 -17.62
CA THR A 228 -12.28 11.91 -17.50
C THR A 228 -12.95 11.47 -18.81
N ARG A 229 -12.61 12.05 -19.97
CA ARG A 229 -13.27 11.84 -21.28
C ARG A 229 -13.05 10.45 -21.93
N GLY A 230 -12.66 9.42 -21.19
CA GLY A 230 -12.43 8.09 -21.76
C GLY A 230 -12.66 6.92 -20.80
N ILE A 231 -13.29 7.16 -19.64
CA ILE A 231 -13.58 6.09 -18.69
C ILE A 231 -15.03 5.67 -18.88
N CYS A 232 -15.22 4.43 -19.34
CA CYS A 232 -16.54 3.79 -19.39
C CYS A 232 -17.00 3.45 -17.97
N PHE A 233 -18.31 3.34 -17.75
CA PHE A 233 -18.92 3.03 -16.46
C PHE A 233 -18.73 4.14 -15.41
N GLY A 234 -18.96 5.38 -15.82
CA GLY A 234 -18.89 6.56 -14.96
C GLY A 234 -20.12 6.75 -14.06
N THR A 235 -21.20 6.00 -14.31
CA THR A 235 -22.46 6.08 -13.55
C THR A 235 -22.97 4.68 -13.16
N VAL A 236 -23.77 4.61 -12.09
CA VAL A 236 -24.44 3.36 -11.67
C VAL A 236 -25.32 2.79 -12.79
N GLY A 237 -25.95 3.66 -13.60
CA GLY A 237 -26.78 3.24 -14.74
C GLY A 237 -25.97 2.45 -15.78
N GLU A 238 -24.78 2.92 -16.12
CA GLU A 238 -23.89 2.22 -17.06
C GLU A 238 -23.46 0.83 -16.53
N TYR A 239 -23.29 0.67 -15.22
CA TYR A 239 -23.04 -0.64 -14.60
C TYR A 239 -24.26 -1.57 -14.68
N VAL A 240 -25.47 -1.04 -14.43
CA VAL A 240 -26.70 -1.81 -14.55
C VAL A 240 -26.90 -2.28 -16.00
N ASP A 241 -26.61 -1.42 -16.98
CA ASP A 241 -26.71 -1.77 -18.39
C ASP A 241 -25.68 -2.83 -18.80
N LEU A 242 -24.44 -2.74 -18.29
CA LEU A 242 -23.43 -3.79 -18.47
C LEU A 242 -23.90 -5.13 -17.90
N VAL A 243 -24.39 -5.14 -16.66
CA VAL A 243 -24.86 -6.37 -15.99
C VAL A 243 -26.02 -6.98 -16.79
N ARG A 244 -27.00 -6.17 -17.22
CA ARG A 244 -28.11 -6.62 -18.07
C ARG A 244 -27.62 -7.19 -19.40
N LEU A 245 -26.63 -6.57 -20.03
CA LEU A 245 -26.04 -7.04 -21.27
C LEU A 245 -25.30 -8.37 -21.09
N LEU A 246 -24.57 -8.55 -20.00
CA LEU A 246 -23.88 -9.81 -19.71
C LEU A 246 -24.89 -10.93 -19.40
N VAL A 247 -25.91 -10.65 -18.60
CA VAL A 247 -26.99 -11.60 -18.30
C VAL A 247 -27.75 -12.02 -19.56
N SER A 248 -27.98 -11.10 -20.51
CA SER A 248 -28.66 -11.45 -21.77
C SER A 248 -27.79 -12.24 -22.76
N ARG A 249 -26.47 -12.24 -22.58
CA ARG A 249 -25.51 -12.95 -23.45
C ARG A 249 -25.04 -14.31 -22.93
N GLY A 250 -25.18 -14.58 -21.63
CA GLY A 250 -24.84 -15.88 -21.01
C GLY A 250 -23.34 -16.08 -20.87
#